data_AF-A0A1G1GX31-F1
#
_entry.id   AF-A0A1G1GX31-F1
#
_cell.length_a   1.000
_cell.length_b   1.000
_cell.length_c   1.000
_cell.angle_alpha   90.00
_cell.angle_beta   90.00
_cell.angle_gamma   90.00
#
_symmetry.space_group_name_H-M   'P 1'
#
loop_
_entity.id
_entity.type
_entity.pdbx_description
1 polymer ?
#
loop_
_entity_poly.entity_id
_entity_poly.type
_entity_poly.pdbx_seq_one_letter_code
_entity_poly.pdbx_strand_id
1 'polypeptide(L)'
;MKTKRSSRPSFTEQDTLVTPTTPMLEQHFEEILEAVEEIHNLSAALRVIPLDDKNRDEYEGRLYAALTHLDHHVKPAIKEWDRVVDRMPED
;
A
#
# COMPACT_ATOMS: atom_id res chain seq x y z
N MET A 1 -42.98 13.75 -40.97
CA MET A 1 -42.40 13.09 -39.76
C MET A 1 -40.99 12.64 -40.12
N LYS A 2 -39.95 13.23 -39.54
CA LYS A 2 -38.54 12.82 -39.77
C LYS A 2 -38.04 12.12 -38.51
N THR A 3 -37.78 10.82 -38.60
CA THR A 3 -37.29 9.99 -37.51
C THR A 3 -35.84 10.35 -37.17
N LYS A 4 -35.64 10.64 -35.88
CA LYS A 4 -34.38 11.01 -35.23
C LYS A 4 -33.46 9.79 -35.20
N ARG A 5 -32.41 9.75 -36.02
CA ARG A 5 -31.31 8.77 -35.84
C ARG A 5 -30.53 9.18 -34.60
N SER A 6 -30.89 8.57 -33.49
CA SER A 6 -30.07 8.57 -32.27
C SER A 6 -28.80 7.77 -32.57
N SER A 7 -27.72 8.46 -32.91
CA SER A 7 -26.38 7.90 -32.86
C SER A 7 -26.07 7.54 -31.40
N ARG A 8 -26.23 6.27 -31.04
CA ARG A 8 -25.63 5.73 -29.82
C ARG A 8 -24.11 5.95 -29.93
N PRO A 9 -23.44 6.47 -28.89
CA PRO A 9 -22.00 6.40 -28.87
C PRO A 9 -21.63 4.91 -28.85
N SER A 10 -20.87 4.48 -29.85
CA SER A 10 -20.21 3.19 -29.81
C SER A 10 -19.22 3.26 -28.64
N PHE A 11 -19.56 2.62 -27.53
CA PHE A 11 -18.58 2.22 -26.54
C PHE A 11 -17.60 1.30 -27.28
N THR A 12 -16.48 1.87 -27.72
CA THR A 12 -15.35 1.05 -28.14
C THR A 12 -14.87 0.36 -26.89
N GLU A 13 -15.03 -0.96 -26.85
CA GLU A 13 -14.37 -1.92 -25.96
C GLU A 13 -12.84 -1.73 -26.03
N GLN A 14 -12.34 -0.61 -25.51
CA GLN A 14 -11.17 -0.71 -24.69
C GLN A 14 -11.72 -1.23 -23.37
N ASP A 15 -11.78 -2.56 -23.26
CA ASP A 15 -11.48 -3.24 -22.00
C ASP A 15 -10.14 -2.65 -21.53
N THR A 16 -10.19 -1.46 -20.92
CA THR A 16 -9.15 -0.98 -20.06
C THR A 16 -9.16 -2.00 -18.94
N LEU A 17 -8.34 -3.05 -19.11
CA LEU A 17 -7.84 -3.88 -18.04
C LEU A 17 -7.42 -2.88 -16.97
N VAL A 18 -8.30 -2.69 -15.99
CA VAL A 18 -8.02 -1.80 -14.87
C VAL A 18 -6.84 -2.49 -14.20
N THR A 19 -5.64 -1.95 -14.40
CA THR A 19 -4.47 -2.46 -13.71
C THR A 19 -4.83 -2.34 -12.22
N PRO A 20 -4.85 -3.45 -11.47
CA PRO A 20 -5.40 -3.47 -10.10
C PRO A 20 -4.51 -2.71 -9.10
N THR A 21 -3.54 -1.97 -9.62
CA THR A 21 -2.53 -1.27 -8.85
C THR A 21 -2.07 -0.02 -9.61
N THR A 22 -1.47 0.90 -8.86
CA THR A 22 -0.83 2.10 -9.39
C THR A 22 0.63 2.10 -8.94
N PRO A 23 1.55 2.77 -9.66
CA PRO A 23 2.95 2.84 -9.23
C PRO A 23 3.12 3.36 -7.79
N MET A 24 2.24 4.25 -7.35
CA MET A 24 2.25 4.79 -5.99
C MET A 24 1.79 3.76 -4.95
N LEU A 25 0.81 2.92 -5.29
CA LEU A 25 0.36 1.81 -4.44
C LEU A 25 1.44 0.72 -4.37
N GLU A 26 2.08 0.39 -5.50
CA GLU A 26 3.22 -0.56 -5.53
C GLU A 26 4.36 -0.08 -4.64
N GLN A 27 4.74 1.20 -4.74
CA GLN A 27 5.74 1.80 -3.87
C GLN A 27 5.37 1.67 -2.40
N HIS A 28 4.11 1.94 -2.02
CA HIS A 28 3.69 1.74 -0.63
C HIS A 28 3.76 0.29 -0.18
N PHE A 29 3.50 -0.68 -1.06
CA PHE A 29 3.66 -2.09 -0.72
C PHE A 29 5.12 -2.50 -0.52
N GLU A 30 6.04 -2.00 -1.35
CA GLU A 30 7.47 -2.24 -1.17
C GLU A 30 7.96 -1.70 0.18
N GLU A 31 7.60 -0.46 0.51
CA GLU A 31 7.96 0.18 1.79
C GLU A 31 7.33 -0.53 3.01
N ILE A 32 6.09 -1.02 2.88
CA ILE A 32 5.43 -1.82 3.92
C ILE A 32 6.18 -3.14 4.14
N LEU A 33 6.58 -3.82 3.06
CA LEU A 33 7.31 -5.08 3.15
C LEU A 33 8.66 -4.88 3.86
N GLU A 34 9.42 -3.87 3.45
CA GLU A 34 10.69 -3.51 4.09
C GLU A 34 10.51 -3.20 5.59
N ALA A 35 9.49 -2.39 5.93
CA ALA A 35 9.20 -2.06 7.33
C ALA A 35 8.86 -3.29 8.17
N VAL A 36 8.05 -4.22 7.62
CA VAL A 36 7.65 -5.46 8.31
C VAL A 36 8.85 -6.38 8.52
N GLU A 37 9.74 -6.52 7.53
CA GLU A 37 10.97 -7.29 7.66
C GLU A 37 11.90 -6.72 8.73
N GLU A 38 12.10 -5.40 8.75
CA GLU A 38 12.90 -4.73 9.78
C GLU A 38 12.29 -4.90 11.18
N ILE A 39 10.98 -4.71 11.33
CA ILE A 39 10.26 -4.96 12.61
C ILE A 39 10.48 -6.40 13.09
N HIS A 40 10.36 -7.37 12.18
CA HIS A 40 10.55 -8.78 12.50
C HIS A 40 11.99 -9.03 12.99
N ASN A 41 13.00 -8.52 12.28
CA ASN A 41 14.40 -8.70 12.60
C ASN A 41 14.78 -8.04 13.93
N LEU A 42 14.34 -6.79 14.15
CA LEU A 42 14.57 -6.07 15.40
C LEU A 42 13.88 -6.74 16.60
N SER A 43 12.64 -7.22 16.41
CA SER A 43 11.91 -7.96 17.44
C SER A 43 12.61 -9.27 17.80
N ALA A 44 13.16 -9.98 16.81
CA ALA A 44 13.95 -11.19 17.04
C ALA A 44 15.24 -10.88 17.81
N ALA A 45 15.95 -9.80 17.45
CA ALA A 45 17.15 -9.36 18.15
C ALA A 45 16.85 -8.96 19.61
N LEU A 46 15.82 -8.15 19.86
CA LEU A 46 15.44 -7.68 21.20
C LEU A 46 15.03 -8.80 22.16
N ARG A 47 14.58 -9.96 21.64
CA ARG A 47 14.25 -11.14 22.45
C ARG A 47 15.49 -11.84 23.02
N VAL A 48 16.63 -11.74 22.34
CA VAL A 48 17.87 -12.41 22.75
C VAL A 48 18.85 -11.46 23.46
N ILE A 49 18.69 -10.14 23.28
CA ILE A 49 19.50 -9.12 23.95
C ILE A 49 19.10 -9.00 25.44
N PRO A 50 20.05 -9.08 26.38
CA PRO A 50 19.79 -8.84 27.80
C PRO A 50 19.16 -7.48 28.08
N LEU A 51 18.39 -7.36 29.17
CA LEU A 51 17.71 -6.11 29.52
C LEU A 51 18.67 -4.98 29.92
N ASP A 52 19.87 -5.33 30.40
CA ASP A 52 20.93 -4.40 30.80
C ASP A 52 21.98 -4.16 29.71
N ASP A 53 21.76 -4.70 28.51
CA ASP A 53 22.65 -4.48 27.38
C ASP A 53 22.58 -3.02 26.94
N LYS A 54 23.74 -2.35 26.90
CA LYS A 54 23.89 -0.95 26.51
C LYS A 54 23.38 -0.63 25.09
N ASN A 55 23.29 -1.61 24.21
CA ASN A 55 22.82 -1.43 22.84
C ASN A 55 21.31 -1.63 22.73
N ARG A 56 20.63 -2.13 23.77
CA ARG A 56 19.20 -2.42 23.73
C ARG A 56 18.37 -1.19 23.35
N ASP A 57 18.69 -0.04 23.94
CA ASP A 57 18.01 1.24 23.67
C ASP A 57 18.08 1.62 22.18
N GLU A 58 19.19 1.33 21.50
CA GLU A 58 19.34 1.58 20.07
C GLU A 58 18.38 0.70 19.25
N TYR A 59 18.30 -0.59 19.57
CA TYR A 59 17.39 -1.52 18.90
C TYR A 59 15.92 -1.17 19.17
N GLU A 60 15.58 -0.74 20.38
CA GLU A 60 14.22 -0.28 20.72
C GLU A 60 13.87 1.02 19.98
N GLY A 61 14.82 1.96 19.87
CA GLY A 61 14.66 3.18 19.08
C GLY A 61 14.46 2.89 17.58
N ARG A 62 15.23 1.95 17.02
CA ARG A 62 15.06 1.49 15.64
C ARG A 62 13.70 0.81 15.42
N LEU A 63 13.24 0.00 16.38
CA LEU A 63 11.94 -0.67 16.30
C LEU A 63 10.81 0.36 16.28
N TYR A 64 10.90 1.38 17.12
CA TYR A 64 9.94 2.49 17.13
C TYR A 64 9.93 3.23 15.78
N ALA A 65 11.11 3.52 15.21
CA ALA A 65 11.21 4.15 13.90
C ALA A 65 10.59 3.29 12.78
N ALA A 66 10.85 1.98 12.77
CA ALA A 66 10.28 1.05 11.79
C ALA A 66 8.75 0.94 11.90
N LEU A 67 8.20 0.90 13.13
CA LEU A 67 6.75 0.94 13.36
C LEU A 67 6.11 2.25 12.86
N THR A 68 6.81 3.36 13.05
CA THR A 68 6.35 4.68 12.57
C THR A 68 6.40 4.74 11.04
N HIS A 69 7.45 4.19 10.41
CA HIS A 69 7.56 4.06 8.95
C HIS A 69 6.40 3.23 8.37
N LEU A 70 6.08 2.10 9.00
CA LEU A 70 4.94 1.28 8.63
C LEU A 70 3.62 2.07 8.67
N ASP A 71 3.35 2.82 9.75
CA ASP A 71 2.14 3.66 9.86
C ASP A 71 2.05 4.71 8.73
N HIS A 72 3.18 5.29 8.34
CA HIS A 72 3.26 6.26 7.25
C HIS A 72 2.94 5.68 5.88
N HIS A 73 3.09 4.36 5.66
CA HIS A 73 2.82 3.74 4.37
C HIS A 73 1.50 2.97 4.31
N VAL A 74 1.06 2.36 5.41
CA VAL A 74 -0.22 1.63 5.46
C VAL A 74 -1.41 2.56 5.19
N LYS A 75 -1.46 3.74 5.83
CA LYS A 75 -2.59 4.66 5.67
C LYS A 75 -2.71 5.20 4.24
N PRO A 76 -1.63 5.65 3.57
CA PRO A 76 -1.68 5.99 2.15
C PRO A 76 -2.03 4.81 1.25
N ALA A 77 -1.48 3.61 1.49
CA ALA A 77 -1.80 2.43 0.68
C ALA A 77 -3.30 2.13 0.65
N ILE A 78 -3.97 2.19 1.82
CA ILE A 78 -5.42 2.00 1.92
C ILE A 78 -6.16 3.07 1.10
N LYS A 79 -5.75 4.35 1.22
CA LYS A 79 -6.39 5.44 0.46
C LYS A 79 -6.20 5.30 -1.05
N GLU A 80 -5.04 4.83 -1.51
CA GLU A 80 -4.82 4.56 -2.93
C GLU A 80 -5.63 3.36 -3.41
N TRP A 81 -5.73 2.31 -2.59
CA TRP A 81 -6.57 1.15 -2.87
C TRP A 81 -8.04 1.54 -3.02
N ASP A 82 -8.58 2.33 -2.08
CA ASP A 82 -9.96 2.83 -2.15
C ASP A 82 -10.22 3.55 -3.49
N ARG A 83 -9.27 4.37 -3.96
CA ARG A 83 -9.37 5.06 -5.27
C ARG A 83 -9.31 4.12 -6.46
N VAL A 84 -8.57 3.02 -6.36
CA VAL A 84 -8.54 1.99 -7.41
C VAL A 84 -9.91 1.35 -7.48
N VAL A 85 -10.47 0.94 -6.34
CA VAL A 85 -11.80 0.32 -6.24
C VAL A 85 -12.90 1.25 -6.76
N ASP A 86 -12.90 2.52 -6.38
CA ASP A 86 -13.88 3.52 -6.84
C ASP A 86 -13.91 3.72 -8.36
N ARG A 87 -12.84 3.33 -9.07
CA ARG A 87 -12.73 3.44 -10.54
C ARG A 87 -13.06 2.14 -11.26
N MET A 88 -13.26 1.04 -10.53
CA MET A 88 -13.65 -0.22 -11.13
C MET A 88 -15.10 -0.10 -11.61
N PRO A 89 -15.41 -0.51 -12.85
CA PRO A 89 -16.78 -0.54 -13.32
C PRO A 89 -17.61 -1.46 -12.43
N GLU A 90 -18.82 -1.02 -12.07
CA GLU A 90 -19.83 -1.91 -11.48
C GLU A 90 -20.35 -2.81 -12.62
N ASP A 91 -20.30 -4.13 -12.41
CA ASP A 91 -20.78 -5.15 -13.36
C ASP A 91 -22.25 -4.96 -13.79
#